data_AF-W9XZE0-F1
#
_entry.id   AF-W9XZE0-F1
#
_cell.length_a   1.000
_cell.length_b   1.000
_cell.length_c   1.000
_cell.angle_alpha   90.00
_cell.angle_beta   90.00
_cell.angle_gamma   90.00
#
_symmetry.space_group_name_H-M   'P 1'
#
loop_
_entity.id
_entity.type
_entity.pdbx_description
1 polymer ?
#
loop_
_entity_poly.entity_id
_entity_poly.type
_entity_poly.pdbx_seq_one_letter_code
_entity_poly.pdbx_strand_id
1 'polypeptide(L)'
;MARERLFSPLQLGNVKLNHRIAMAPLTRFRADEDGIPIDIVRDYYTQRASTPGTLIITEATLISPRASGMANVPEIWNSRQIAAWKKITDAIAAGFDGVEIHGANGYLLDQFLQDVCNRRTDNYGGSIENRARFGLEVTRAIITAVSDSKKVTIRLSPWTDFDGKRMGDPVPQFCYMVSELKKLGLAYLHLVESRYAGDVATASYHVLTRRNDPFIKLWGPQTPIILAGGFTAETAEKATEEIYADSNLCCKLLLICTLPGSKVSDNWSFGWRHAFCQIATTCMTSVVPPNQHHTTLERCTSLAKHRSLPALRWSRTP
;
A
#
# COMPACT_ATOMS: atom_id res chain seq x y z
N MET A 1 -9.50 25.89 15.53
CA MET A 1 -10.25 24.64 15.30
C MET A 1 -9.58 23.91 14.13
N ALA A 2 -8.44 23.26 14.38
CA ALA A 2 -7.57 22.70 13.34
C ALA A 2 -7.50 21.15 13.34
N ARG A 3 -8.05 20.49 14.38
CA ARG A 3 -8.01 19.03 14.53
C ARG A 3 -9.20 18.28 13.92
N GLU A 4 -10.20 18.95 13.36
CA GLU A 4 -11.46 18.28 13.02
C GLU A 4 -11.34 17.27 11.87
N ARG A 5 -10.55 17.55 10.81
CA ARG A 5 -10.54 16.68 9.63
C ARG A 5 -9.67 15.46 9.84
N LEU A 6 -8.48 15.57 10.41
CA LEU A 6 -7.60 14.42 10.64
C LEU A 6 -8.27 13.33 11.50
N PHE A 7 -9.15 13.73 12.43
CA PHE A 7 -9.94 12.82 13.27
C PHE A 7 -11.37 12.58 12.76
N SER A 8 -11.74 13.11 11.59
CA SER A 8 -13.05 12.88 10.99
C SER A 8 -13.11 11.54 10.24
N PRO A 9 -14.31 10.93 10.12
CA PRO A 9 -14.50 9.73 9.31
C PRO A 9 -14.15 9.93 7.83
N LEU A 10 -13.74 8.85 7.17
CA LEU A 10 -13.46 8.80 5.73
C LEU A 10 -13.90 7.46 5.13
N GLN A 11 -14.63 7.51 4.02
CA GLN A 11 -14.98 6.32 3.25
C GLN A 11 -13.85 5.95 2.29
N LEU A 12 -13.26 4.76 2.43
CA LEU A 12 -12.24 4.18 1.56
C LEU A 12 -12.78 2.91 0.89
N GLY A 13 -13.16 2.99 -0.39
CA GLY A 13 -13.83 1.87 -1.06
C GLY A 13 -15.07 1.44 -0.27
N ASN A 14 -15.08 0.20 0.22
CA ASN A 14 -16.18 -0.37 1.02
C ASN A 14 -16.00 -0.22 2.54
N VAL A 15 -14.93 0.43 2.98
CA VAL A 15 -14.53 0.57 4.38
C VAL A 15 -14.77 2.00 4.86
N LYS A 16 -15.45 2.16 5.99
CA LYS A 16 -15.61 3.46 6.65
C LYS A 16 -14.62 3.57 7.80
N LEU A 17 -13.58 4.39 7.63
CA LEU A 17 -12.68 4.74 8.72
C LEU A 17 -13.34 5.71 9.68
N ASN A 18 -12.97 5.63 10.96
CA ASN A 18 -13.40 6.59 11.98
C ASN A 18 -12.51 7.84 12.02
N HIS A 19 -11.29 7.74 11.48
CA HIS A 19 -10.33 8.82 11.41
C HIS A 19 -9.41 8.64 10.20
N ARG A 20 -8.61 9.67 9.89
CA ARG A 20 -7.78 9.75 8.67
C ARG A 20 -6.30 9.45 8.94
N ILE A 21 -6.07 8.59 9.91
CA ILE A 21 -4.75 8.14 10.34
C ILE A 21 -4.67 6.64 10.05
N ALA A 22 -3.74 6.26 9.18
CA ALA A 22 -3.51 4.87 8.81
C ALA A 22 -2.12 4.39 9.23
N MET A 23 -2.00 3.09 9.52
CA MET A 23 -0.71 2.44 9.69
C MET A 23 -0.07 2.15 8.34
N ALA A 24 1.18 2.56 8.18
CA ALA A 24 1.95 2.25 6.98
C ALA A 24 2.37 0.76 6.93
N PRO A 25 2.54 0.20 5.72
CA PRO A 25 3.22 -1.09 5.53
C PRO A 25 4.67 -1.01 6.01
N LEU A 26 5.05 -1.88 6.93
CA LEU A 26 6.37 -1.88 7.58
C LEU A 26 6.91 -3.31 7.67
N THR A 27 7.80 -3.70 6.77
CA THR A 27 8.50 -5.01 6.84
C THR A 27 9.20 -5.17 8.17
N ARG A 28 8.84 -6.21 8.93
CA ARG A 28 9.41 -6.46 10.25
C ARG A 28 10.27 -7.70 10.31
N PHE A 29 10.31 -8.60 9.34
CA PHE A 29 11.14 -9.81 9.43
C PHE A 29 10.78 -10.72 10.61
N ARG A 30 9.48 -10.86 10.91
CA ARG A 30 8.95 -11.70 12.02
C ARG A 30 8.11 -12.87 11.47
N ALA A 31 8.57 -13.49 10.39
CA ALA A 31 8.08 -14.78 9.92
C ALA A 31 9.13 -15.88 10.16
N ASP A 32 8.70 -17.13 10.22
CA ASP A 32 9.60 -18.28 10.26
C ASP A 32 10.24 -18.57 8.88
N GLU A 33 10.99 -19.67 8.78
CA GLU A 33 11.66 -20.10 7.54
C GLU A 33 10.69 -20.48 6.41
N ASP A 34 9.44 -20.83 6.75
CA ASP A 34 8.36 -21.15 5.82
C ASP A 34 7.55 -19.90 5.41
N GLY A 35 7.97 -18.71 5.85
CA GLY A 35 7.28 -17.45 5.58
C GLY A 35 5.97 -17.31 6.35
N ILE A 36 5.80 -18.06 7.44
CA ILE A 36 4.61 -18.02 8.29
C ILE A 36 4.83 -16.97 9.39
N PRO A 37 3.94 -15.95 9.53
CA PRO A 37 4.01 -15.01 10.64
C PRO A 37 4.04 -15.73 12.00
N ILE A 38 5.03 -15.40 12.85
CA ILE A 38 5.14 -15.99 14.19
C ILE A 38 4.19 -15.30 15.18
N ASP A 39 3.98 -15.89 16.36
CA ASP A 39 2.92 -15.47 17.30
C ASP A 39 2.97 -13.98 17.70
N ILE A 40 4.17 -13.38 17.81
CA ILE A 40 4.32 -11.97 18.18
C ILE A 40 3.69 -11.01 17.15
N VAL A 41 3.52 -11.46 15.89
CA VAL A 41 2.93 -10.65 14.82
C VAL A 41 1.46 -10.35 15.10
N ARG A 42 0.73 -11.29 15.71
CA ARG A 42 -0.66 -11.06 16.14
C ARG A 42 -0.74 -9.91 17.14
N ASP A 43 0.10 -9.94 18.17
CA ASP A 43 0.09 -8.94 19.23
C ASP A 43 0.53 -7.57 18.67
N TYR A 44 1.50 -7.57 17.76
CA TYR A 44 1.96 -6.37 17.05
C TYR A 44 0.84 -5.64 16.31
N TYR A 45 0.02 -6.34 15.52
CA TYR A 45 -1.11 -5.73 14.82
C TYR A 45 -2.26 -5.40 15.76
N THR A 46 -2.51 -6.22 16.78
CA THR A 46 -3.57 -5.98 17.79
C THR A 46 -3.34 -4.67 18.54
N GLN A 47 -2.11 -4.41 18.96
CA GLN A 47 -1.70 -3.16 19.63
C GLN A 47 -1.92 -1.93 18.74
N ARG A 48 -1.67 -2.06 17.43
CA ARG A 48 -1.81 -0.95 16.45
C ARG A 48 -3.21 -0.76 15.93
N ALA A 49 -4.08 -1.74 16.17
CA ALA A 49 -5.50 -1.64 15.89
C ALA A 49 -6.29 -1.05 17.05
N SER A 50 -5.64 -0.63 18.15
CA SER A 50 -6.28 -0.25 19.42
C SER A 50 -7.43 0.75 19.26
N THR A 51 -7.33 1.69 18.33
CA THR A 51 -8.39 2.65 18.00
C THR A 51 -9.35 2.09 16.93
N PRO A 52 -10.65 1.93 17.23
CA PRO A 52 -11.67 1.52 16.26
C PRO A 52 -11.68 2.37 14.99
N GLY A 53 -11.87 1.72 13.84
CA GLY A 53 -11.91 2.39 12.53
C GLY A 53 -10.55 2.83 12.00
N THR A 54 -9.44 2.41 12.62
CA THR A 54 -8.08 2.57 12.08
C THR A 54 -7.89 1.67 10.86
N LEU A 55 -7.30 2.21 9.80
CA LEU A 55 -6.79 1.41 8.69
C LEU A 55 -5.39 0.88 9.01
N ILE A 56 -5.24 -0.44 8.96
CA ILE A 56 -3.95 -1.13 9.03
C ILE A 56 -3.59 -1.65 7.65
N ILE A 57 -2.35 -1.41 7.22
CA ILE A 57 -1.80 -2.05 6.04
C ILE A 57 -0.62 -2.90 6.49
N THR A 58 -0.67 -4.18 6.15
CA THR A 58 0.34 -5.15 6.59
C THR A 58 1.71 -4.80 6.03
N GLU A 59 2.73 -5.41 6.62
CA GLU A 59 4.02 -5.52 5.95
C GLU A 59 3.91 -6.16 4.55
N ALA A 60 4.90 -5.85 3.73
CA ALA A 60 5.02 -6.42 2.39
C ALA A 60 5.03 -7.95 2.48
N THR A 61 4.00 -8.57 1.92
CA THR A 61 3.76 -10.01 2.00
C THR A 61 3.99 -10.64 0.62
N LEU A 62 4.84 -11.66 0.56
CA LEU A 62 5.30 -12.21 -0.71
C LEU A 62 4.27 -13.16 -1.33
N ILE A 63 4.10 -13.04 -2.64
CA ILE A 63 3.04 -13.76 -3.37
C ILE A 63 3.48 -15.11 -3.95
N SER A 64 4.75 -15.48 -3.84
CA SER A 64 5.24 -16.77 -4.33
C SER A 64 6.63 -17.11 -3.77
N PRO A 65 7.03 -18.40 -3.74
CA PRO A 65 8.38 -18.79 -3.33
C PRO A 65 9.48 -18.14 -4.19
N ARG A 66 9.22 -17.99 -5.50
CA ARG A 66 10.16 -17.38 -6.44
C ARG A 66 10.29 -15.86 -6.27
N ALA A 67 9.28 -15.24 -5.64
CA ALA A 67 9.31 -13.84 -5.28
C ALA A 67 9.93 -13.62 -3.89
N SER A 68 10.46 -14.67 -3.26
CA SER A 68 11.16 -14.61 -1.98
C SER A 68 12.62 -14.25 -2.21
N GLY A 69 13.06 -13.16 -1.58
CA GLY A 69 14.42 -12.63 -1.67
C GLY A 69 14.97 -12.15 -0.33
N MET A 70 14.22 -12.35 0.75
CA MET A 70 14.55 -11.90 2.10
C MET A 70 14.08 -12.94 3.11
N ALA A 71 14.98 -13.39 3.99
CA ALA A 71 14.63 -14.31 5.07
C ALA A 71 13.62 -13.67 6.03
N ASN A 72 12.76 -14.49 6.65
CA ASN A 72 11.83 -14.07 7.70
C ASN A 72 10.78 -13.02 7.30
N VAL A 73 10.57 -12.79 6.00
CA VAL A 73 9.44 -11.97 5.49
C VAL A 73 8.21 -12.85 5.32
N PRO A 74 7.01 -12.41 5.71
CA PRO A 74 5.82 -13.24 5.58
C PRO A 74 5.37 -13.40 4.12
N GLU A 75 4.68 -14.49 3.87
CA GLU A 75 4.21 -14.88 2.54
C GLU A 75 2.70 -15.24 2.58
N ILE A 76 2.04 -15.43 1.44
CA ILE A 76 0.57 -15.71 1.38
C ILE A 76 0.13 -16.65 0.25
N TRP A 77 1.01 -17.49 -0.29
CA TRP A 77 0.72 -18.30 -1.48
C TRP A 77 0.29 -19.75 -1.19
N ASN A 78 0.36 -20.19 0.07
CA ASN A 78 -0.13 -21.51 0.49
C ASN A 78 -1.11 -21.44 1.67
N SER A 79 -1.81 -22.54 1.92
CA SER A 79 -2.85 -22.62 2.95
C SER A 79 -2.33 -22.44 4.38
N ARG A 80 -1.07 -22.82 4.67
CA ARG A 80 -0.48 -22.64 6.02
C ARG A 80 -0.27 -21.15 6.31
N GLN A 81 0.29 -20.43 5.35
CA GLN A 81 0.48 -18.98 5.40
C GLN A 81 -0.85 -18.23 5.51
N ILE A 82 -1.84 -18.60 4.69
CA ILE A 82 -3.19 -18.02 4.74
C ILE A 82 -3.83 -18.25 6.13
N ALA A 83 -3.70 -19.45 6.70
CA ALA A 83 -4.24 -19.75 8.02
C ALA A 83 -3.59 -18.91 9.13
N ALA A 84 -2.28 -18.66 9.06
CA ALA A 84 -1.59 -17.81 10.02
C ALA A 84 -2.01 -16.33 9.90
N TRP A 85 -2.11 -15.81 8.68
CA TRP A 85 -2.65 -14.47 8.45
C TRP A 85 -4.09 -14.33 8.93
N LYS A 86 -4.92 -15.36 8.73
CA LYS A 86 -6.29 -15.38 9.23
C LYS A 86 -6.34 -15.17 10.75
N LYS A 87 -5.49 -15.85 11.52
CA LYS A 87 -5.40 -15.67 12.98
C LYS A 87 -5.09 -14.22 13.37
N ILE A 88 -4.21 -13.55 12.62
CA ILE A 88 -3.85 -12.15 12.84
C ILE A 88 -5.04 -11.23 12.52
N THR A 89 -5.69 -11.43 11.37
CA THR A 89 -6.82 -10.59 10.96
C THR A 89 -8.07 -10.81 11.82
N ASP A 90 -8.26 -12.02 12.35
CA ASP A 90 -9.34 -12.35 13.29
C ASP A 90 -9.11 -11.64 14.64
N ALA A 91 -7.86 -11.55 15.12
CA ALA A 91 -7.52 -10.89 16.38
C ALA A 91 -7.83 -9.38 16.39
N ILE A 92 -7.87 -8.76 15.20
CA ILE A 92 -8.27 -7.36 15.03
C ILE A 92 -9.72 -7.23 14.52
N ALA A 93 -10.50 -8.30 14.49
CA ALA A 93 -11.90 -8.32 14.05
C ALA A 93 -12.14 -7.69 12.65
N ALA A 94 -11.15 -7.77 11.76
CA ALA A 94 -11.22 -7.14 10.43
C ALA A 94 -11.41 -8.17 9.30
N GLY A 95 -10.79 -9.36 9.40
CA GLY A 95 -10.43 -10.08 8.18
C GLY A 95 -9.46 -9.22 7.33
N PHE A 96 -9.22 -9.57 6.07
CA PHE A 96 -8.70 -8.59 5.12
C PHE A 96 -9.88 -7.91 4.42
N ASP A 97 -9.99 -6.58 4.55
CA ASP A 97 -10.98 -5.78 3.84
C ASP A 97 -10.57 -5.51 2.38
N GLY A 98 -9.26 -5.60 2.09
CA GLY A 98 -8.72 -5.35 0.76
C GLY A 98 -7.24 -5.69 0.61
N VAL A 99 -6.71 -5.38 -0.57
CA VAL A 99 -5.34 -5.67 -0.99
C VAL A 99 -4.67 -4.41 -1.53
N GLU A 100 -3.50 -4.07 -0.99
CA GLU A 100 -2.62 -3.02 -1.50
C GLU A 100 -1.50 -3.63 -2.36
N ILE A 101 -1.46 -3.27 -3.65
CA ILE A 101 -0.40 -3.67 -4.57
C ILE A 101 0.84 -2.82 -4.30
N HIS A 102 1.99 -3.45 -4.02
CA HIS A 102 3.24 -2.73 -3.84
C HIS A 102 3.87 -2.35 -5.19
N GLY A 103 3.59 -1.13 -5.67
CA GLY A 103 4.15 -0.53 -6.90
C GLY A 103 5.16 0.59 -6.66
N ALA A 104 5.98 0.47 -5.62
CA ALA A 104 6.79 1.56 -5.06
C ALA A 104 8.15 1.07 -4.57
N ASN A 105 8.98 2.00 -4.11
CA ASN A 105 10.27 1.82 -3.44
C ASN A 105 11.27 0.97 -4.22
N GLY A 106 11.23 1.01 -5.55
CA GLY A 106 12.17 0.28 -6.40
C GLY A 106 11.99 -1.24 -6.40
N TYR A 107 10.86 -1.76 -5.92
CA TYR A 107 10.50 -3.18 -6.08
C TYR A 107 10.00 -3.46 -7.51
N LEU A 108 9.69 -4.72 -7.82
CA LEU A 108 9.50 -5.21 -9.19
C LEU A 108 8.59 -4.33 -10.05
N LEU A 109 7.39 -3.99 -9.59
CA LEU A 109 6.46 -3.19 -10.38
C LEU A 109 7.01 -1.77 -10.62
N ASP A 110 7.66 -1.16 -9.63
CA ASP A 110 8.33 0.13 -9.79
C ASP A 110 9.52 0.02 -10.77
N GLN A 111 10.28 -1.08 -10.75
CA GLN A 111 11.34 -1.33 -11.75
C GLN A 111 10.81 -1.41 -13.17
N PHE A 112 9.59 -1.93 -13.39
CA PHE A 112 8.95 -1.87 -14.71
C PHE A 112 8.58 -0.44 -15.11
N LEU A 113 8.13 0.39 -14.16
CA LEU A 113 7.77 1.79 -14.43
C LEU A 113 8.99 2.66 -14.76
N GLN A 114 10.11 2.42 -14.10
CA GLN A 114 11.30 3.26 -14.15
C GLN A 114 12.17 2.96 -15.38
N ASP A 115 12.45 3.96 -16.21
CA ASP A 115 13.25 3.78 -17.44
C ASP A 115 14.73 3.46 -17.18
N VAL A 116 15.24 3.82 -16.00
CA VAL A 116 16.59 3.46 -15.55
C VAL A 116 16.73 1.96 -15.28
N CYS A 117 15.66 1.29 -14.84
CA CYS A 117 15.62 -0.16 -14.59
C CYS A 117 15.07 -0.95 -15.79
N ASN A 118 14.05 -0.42 -16.45
CA ASN A 118 13.38 -1.08 -17.56
C ASN A 118 13.96 -0.64 -18.91
N ARG A 119 15.00 -1.35 -19.34
CA ARG A 119 15.64 -1.21 -20.66
C ARG A 119 15.13 -2.23 -21.67
N ARG A 120 13.94 -2.80 -21.45
CA ARG A 120 13.38 -3.82 -22.36
C ARG A 120 12.95 -3.19 -23.68
N THR A 121 12.97 -4.01 -24.73
CA THR A 121 12.56 -3.65 -26.09
C THR A 121 11.28 -4.36 -26.53
N ASP A 122 10.69 -5.18 -25.66
CA ASP A 122 9.41 -5.83 -25.91
C ASP A 122 8.22 -4.95 -25.46
N ASN A 123 7.01 -5.52 -25.48
CA ASN A 123 5.77 -4.81 -25.15
C ASN A 123 5.66 -4.36 -23.67
N TYR A 124 6.66 -4.64 -22.84
CA TYR A 124 6.72 -4.20 -21.44
C TYR A 124 7.81 -3.15 -21.17
N GLY A 125 8.51 -2.64 -22.18
CA GLY A 125 9.48 -1.55 -22.04
C GLY A 125 9.49 -0.57 -23.21
N GLY A 126 10.45 0.36 -23.17
CA GLY A 126 10.59 1.41 -24.19
C GLY A 126 9.66 2.61 -23.95
N SER A 127 8.37 2.48 -24.26
CA SER A 127 7.40 3.58 -24.12
C SER A 127 6.81 3.68 -22.70
N ILE A 128 6.21 4.83 -22.37
CA ILE A 128 5.52 5.05 -21.08
C ILE A 128 4.39 4.03 -20.88
N GLU A 129 3.62 3.77 -21.93
CA GLU A 129 2.51 2.83 -21.94
C GLU A 129 2.99 1.40 -21.70
N ASN A 130 4.05 0.99 -22.38
CA ASN A 130 4.61 -0.35 -22.23
C ASN A 130 5.21 -0.57 -20.83
N ARG A 131 5.90 0.43 -20.26
CA ARG A 131 6.39 0.36 -18.88
C ARG A 131 5.27 0.27 -17.85
N ALA A 132 4.16 0.98 -18.07
CA ALA A 132 2.97 0.92 -17.21
C ALA A 132 2.17 -0.37 -17.37
N ARG A 133 2.28 -1.06 -18.51
CA ARG A 133 1.49 -2.24 -18.86
C ARG A 133 1.50 -3.30 -17.77
N PHE A 134 2.68 -3.67 -17.27
CA PHE A 134 2.81 -4.70 -16.25
C PHE A 134 2.01 -4.37 -14.98
N GLY A 135 2.17 -3.15 -14.45
CA GLY A 135 1.44 -2.72 -13.25
C GLY A 135 -0.08 -2.66 -13.46
N LEU A 136 -0.53 -2.24 -14.64
CA LEU A 136 -1.96 -2.19 -14.98
C LEU A 136 -2.56 -3.59 -15.16
N GLU A 137 -1.84 -4.52 -15.79
CA GLU A 137 -2.28 -5.91 -15.93
C GLU A 137 -2.36 -6.62 -14.58
N VAL A 138 -1.36 -6.44 -13.71
CA VAL A 138 -1.40 -6.95 -12.32
C VAL A 138 -2.62 -6.38 -11.58
N THR A 139 -2.88 -5.08 -11.71
CA THR A 139 -4.03 -4.45 -11.06
C THR A 139 -5.35 -5.04 -11.55
N ARG A 140 -5.54 -5.17 -12.88
CA ARG A 140 -6.76 -5.78 -13.46
C ARG A 140 -6.93 -7.24 -13.05
N ALA A 141 -5.84 -8.00 -13.00
CA ALA A 141 -5.85 -9.39 -12.56
C ALA A 141 -6.32 -9.52 -11.11
N ILE A 142 -5.85 -8.63 -10.22
CA ILE A 142 -6.26 -8.64 -8.81
C ILE A 142 -7.70 -8.15 -8.64
N ILE A 143 -8.14 -7.13 -9.38
CA ILE A 143 -9.55 -6.71 -9.40
C ILE A 143 -10.44 -7.90 -9.79
N THR A 144 -10.05 -8.65 -10.83
CA THR A 144 -10.77 -9.86 -11.26
C THR A 144 -10.77 -10.92 -10.15
N ALA A 145 -9.63 -11.11 -9.47
CA ALA A 145 -9.47 -12.06 -8.38
C ALA A 145 -10.41 -11.80 -7.20
N VAL A 146 -10.48 -10.55 -6.76
CA VAL A 146 -11.28 -10.15 -5.59
C VAL A 146 -12.73 -9.81 -5.98
N SER A 147 -13.03 -9.78 -7.29
CA SER A 147 -14.32 -9.45 -7.90
C SER A 147 -14.87 -8.05 -7.53
N ASP A 148 -14.01 -7.15 -7.03
CA ASP A 148 -14.40 -5.83 -6.55
C ASP A 148 -13.21 -4.86 -6.53
N SER A 149 -13.23 -3.86 -7.41
CA SER A 149 -12.17 -2.85 -7.47
C SER A 149 -12.10 -1.97 -6.21
N LYS A 150 -13.18 -1.87 -5.43
CA LYS A 150 -13.21 -1.13 -4.15
C LYS A 150 -12.51 -1.85 -3.01
N LYS A 151 -11.97 -3.05 -3.25
CA LYS A 151 -11.06 -3.77 -2.35
C LYS A 151 -9.60 -3.74 -2.82
N VAL A 152 -9.32 -3.12 -3.96
CA VAL A 152 -7.97 -3.06 -4.53
C VAL A 152 -7.45 -1.63 -4.50
N THR A 153 -6.16 -1.51 -4.19
CA THR A 153 -5.42 -0.24 -4.23
C THR A 153 -3.98 -0.51 -4.64
N ILE A 154 -3.25 0.55 -4.99
CA ILE A 154 -1.84 0.47 -5.35
C ILE A 154 -1.06 1.60 -4.65
N ARG A 155 0.12 1.24 -4.17
CA ARG A 155 1.10 2.16 -3.61
C ARG A 155 2.13 2.53 -4.69
N LEU A 156 2.36 3.82 -4.91
CA LEU A 156 3.36 4.35 -5.83
C LEU A 156 4.33 5.30 -5.10
N SER A 157 5.55 5.42 -5.60
CA SER A 157 6.58 6.32 -5.06
C SER A 157 7.32 7.08 -6.18
N PRO A 158 6.69 8.08 -6.81
CA PRO A 158 7.22 8.73 -8.01
C PRO A 158 8.61 9.34 -7.83
N TRP A 159 8.92 9.77 -6.61
CA TRP A 159 10.11 10.56 -6.30
C TRP A 159 11.21 9.80 -5.55
N THR A 160 11.00 8.52 -5.25
CA THR A 160 11.95 7.73 -4.47
C THR A 160 13.20 7.42 -5.28
N ASP A 161 14.37 7.81 -4.76
CA ASP A 161 15.69 7.53 -5.34
C ASP A 161 16.37 6.30 -4.71
N PHE A 162 15.56 5.39 -4.16
CA PHE A 162 16.06 4.21 -3.47
C PHE A 162 16.90 3.38 -4.43
N ASP A 163 18.19 3.24 -4.09
CA ASP A 163 19.18 2.47 -4.85
C ASP A 163 19.38 2.94 -6.31
N GLY A 164 19.26 4.26 -6.56
CA GLY A 164 19.51 4.86 -7.87
C GLY A 164 18.49 4.48 -8.96
N LYS A 165 17.33 3.95 -8.56
CA LYS A 165 16.30 3.40 -9.45
C LYS A 165 15.32 4.46 -10.00
N ARG A 166 15.62 5.76 -9.87
CA ARG A 166 14.70 6.83 -10.28
C ARG A 166 15.02 7.38 -11.67
N MET A 167 14.00 7.50 -12.51
CA MET A 167 14.11 8.21 -13.79
C MET A 167 14.36 9.71 -13.60
N GLY A 168 14.92 10.34 -14.63
CA GLY A 168 15.21 11.79 -14.61
C GLY A 168 13.96 12.64 -14.36
N ASP A 169 12.91 12.41 -15.16
CA ASP A 169 11.61 13.07 -15.04
C ASP A 169 10.47 12.04 -14.83
N PRO A 170 10.02 11.79 -13.58
CA PRO A 170 8.96 10.83 -13.31
C PRO A 170 7.56 11.32 -13.68
N VAL A 171 7.36 12.62 -13.89
CA VAL A 171 6.00 13.18 -14.00
C VAL A 171 5.21 12.57 -15.17
N PRO A 172 5.74 12.48 -16.41
CA PRO A 172 5.00 11.89 -17.52
C PRO A 172 4.62 10.42 -17.28
N GLN A 173 5.55 9.61 -16.77
CA GLN A 173 5.33 8.19 -16.53
C GLN A 173 4.24 7.96 -15.47
N PHE A 174 4.33 8.66 -14.34
CA PHE A 174 3.40 8.47 -13.23
C PHE A 174 2.06 9.15 -13.49
N CYS A 175 1.99 10.25 -14.25
CA CYS A 175 0.72 10.80 -14.73
C CYS A 175 -0.03 9.80 -15.62
N TYR A 176 0.66 9.13 -16.55
CA TYR A 176 0.03 8.08 -17.35
C TYR A 176 -0.48 6.92 -16.48
N MET A 177 0.36 6.43 -15.55
CA MET A 177 -0.05 5.36 -14.64
C MET A 177 -1.28 5.76 -13.81
N VAL A 178 -1.30 6.96 -13.23
CA VAL A 178 -2.40 7.47 -12.40
C VAL A 178 -3.67 7.69 -13.22
N SER A 179 -3.58 8.18 -14.47
CA SER A 179 -4.75 8.36 -15.33
C SER A 179 -5.40 7.02 -15.70
N GLU A 180 -4.60 5.98 -15.97
CA GLU A 180 -5.10 4.63 -16.24
C GLU A 180 -5.68 3.97 -15.00
N LEU A 181 -5.02 4.09 -13.84
CA LEU A 181 -5.53 3.59 -12.56
C LEU A 181 -6.86 4.23 -12.17
N LYS A 182 -7.04 5.52 -12.46
CA LYS A 182 -8.28 6.25 -12.17
C LYS A 182 -9.48 5.62 -12.88
N LYS A 183 -9.29 5.14 -14.11
CA LYS A 183 -10.33 4.46 -14.91
C LYS A 183 -10.77 3.13 -14.29
N LEU A 184 -9.93 2.49 -13.48
CA LEU A 184 -10.23 1.21 -12.82
C LEU A 184 -11.07 1.37 -11.55
N GLY A 185 -11.26 2.60 -11.06
CA GLY A 185 -12.14 2.89 -9.93
C GLY A 185 -11.73 2.22 -8.62
N LEU A 186 -10.44 2.25 -8.28
CA LEU A 186 -9.87 1.64 -7.06
C LEU A 186 -10.47 2.17 -5.74
N ALA A 187 -10.13 1.52 -4.63
CA ALA A 187 -10.53 1.93 -3.28
C ALA A 187 -9.94 3.30 -2.89
N TYR A 188 -8.66 3.50 -3.17
CA TYR A 188 -7.89 4.73 -2.99
C TYR A 188 -6.60 4.67 -3.83
N LEU A 189 -5.86 5.77 -3.89
CA LEU A 189 -4.47 5.81 -4.37
C LEU A 189 -3.54 6.06 -3.19
N HIS A 190 -2.43 5.33 -3.08
CA HIS A 190 -1.45 5.57 -2.02
C HIS A 190 -0.14 6.08 -2.62
N LEU A 191 0.25 7.30 -2.26
CA LEU A 191 1.47 7.94 -2.72
C LEU A 191 2.48 8.11 -1.60
N VAL A 192 3.74 7.81 -1.90
CA VAL A 192 4.86 8.12 -1.03
C VAL A 192 5.46 9.46 -1.45
N GLU A 193 5.55 10.39 -0.50
CA GLU A 193 6.22 11.68 -0.64
C GLU A 193 7.73 11.51 -0.77
N SER A 194 8.36 12.47 -1.47
CA SER A 194 9.82 12.54 -1.56
C SER A 194 10.43 12.66 -0.17
N ARG A 195 11.47 11.85 0.09
CA ARG A 195 12.35 12.00 1.26
C ARG A 195 13.68 12.52 0.75
N TYR A 196 14.18 13.63 1.30
CA TYR A 196 15.53 14.08 0.97
C TYR A 196 16.55 13.01 1.43
N ALA A 197 17.52 12.71 0.57
CA ALA A 197 18.52 11.67 0.81
C ALA A 197 19.27 11.95 2.13
N GLY A 198 19.13 11.05 3.10
CA GLY A 198 19.89 11.06 4.36
C GLY A 198 19.07 11.26 5.64
N ASP A 199 17.87 11.82 5.57
CA ASP A 199 17.00 11.95 6.76
C ASP A 199 15.76 11.03 6.63
N VAL A 200 15.79 9.94 7.39
CA VAL A 200 14.67 8.98 7.48
C VAL A 200 13.49 9.51 8.30
N ALA A 201 13.65 10.63 9.01
CA ALA A 201 12.70 11.11 10.02
C ALA A 201 11.67 12.12 9.51
N THR A 202 11.94 12.88 8.45
CA THR A 202 11.09 14.04 8.06
C THR A 202 10.57 13.97 6.63
N ALA A 203 9.26 14.22 6.48
CA ALA A 203 8.63 14.50 5.18
C ALA A 203 9.25 15.80 4.66
N SER A 204 9.89 15.78 3.49
CA SER A 204 10.39 17.02 2.89
C SER A 204 9.26 17.76 2.18
N TYR A 205 8.28 18.27 2.93
CA TYR A 205 7.19 19.08 2.38
C TYR A 205 7.68 20.41 1.75
N HIS A 206 8.89 20.84 2.12
CA HIS A 206 9.46 22.15 1.80
C HIS A 206 10.25 22.22 0.49
N VAL A 207 10.51 21.11 -0.21
CA VAL A 207 11.18 21.17 -1.51
C VAL A 207 10.12 21.24 -2.61
N LEU A 208 9.85 22.47 -3.08
CA LEU A 208 8.82 22.80 -4.08
C LEU A 208 8.91 22.03 -5.40
N THR A 209 10.02 21.32 -5.67
CA THR A 209 10.29 20.67 -6.96
C THR A 209 9.96 19.17 -7.01
N ARG A 210 9.63 18.51 -5.89
CA ARG A 210 9.34 17.06 -5.84
C ARG A 210 8.06 16.75 -5.06
N ARG A 211 6.92 17.19 -5.61
CA ARG A 211 5.60 17.03 -4.98
C ARG A 211 4.71 16.09 -5.75
N ASN A 212 3.81 15.44 -5.02
CA ASN A 212 2.77 14.61 -5.62
C ASN A 212 1.60 15.42 -6.22
N ASP A 213 1.64 16.75 -6.21
CA ASP A 213 0.57 17.64 -6.69
C ASP A 213 0.04 17.30 -8.09
N PRO A 214 0.87 17.01 -9.12
CA PRO A 214 0.37 16.65 -10.44
C PRO A 214 -0.51 15.40 -10.40
N PHE A 215 -0.10 14.40 -9.62
CA PHE A 215 -0.79 13.12 -9.49
C PHE A 215 -2.07 13.26 -8.66
N ILE A 216 -2.03 14.04 -7.59
CA ILE A 216 -3.19 14.34 -6.72
C ILE A 216 -4.27 15.08 -7.53
N LYS A 217 -3.89 16.13 -8.27
CA LYS A 217 -4.81 16.89 -9.14
C LYS A 217 -5.42 16.00 -10.21
N LEU A 218 -4.62 15.13 -10.81
CA LEU A 218 -5.08 14.19 -11.84
C LEU A 218 -6.05 13.15 -11.26
N TRP A 219 -5.76 12.61 -10.08
CA TRP A 219 -6.65 11.67 -9.39
C TRP A 219 -7.98 12.31 -9.03
N GLY A 220 -7.94 13.55 -8.53
CA GLY A 220 -9.12 14.35 -8.22
C GLY A 220 -9.78 13.99 -6.88
N PRO A 221 -10.84 14.73 -6.49
CA PRO A 221 -11.42 14.65 -5.15
C PRO A 221 -12.38 13.46 -4.92
N GLN A 222 -12.77 12.74 -5.98
CA GLN A 222 -13.86 11.75 -5.89
C GLN A 222 -13.46 10.46 -5.19
N THR A 223 -12.20 10.06 -5.31
CA THR A 223 -11.67 8.83 -4.71
C THR A 223 -10.55 9.20 -3.74
N PRO A 224 -10.50 8.61 -2.54
CA PRO A 224 -9.51 9.02 -1.56
C PRO A 224 -8.05 8.81 -1.98
N ILE A 225 -7.18 9.59 -1.35
CA ILE A 225 -5.72 9.48 -1.47
C ILE A 225 -5.13 9.26 -0.08
N ILE A 226 -4.19 8.34 0.02
CA ILE A 226 -3.36 8.16 1.20
C ILE A 226 -1.95 8.67 0.91
N LEU A 227 -1.49 9.68 1.66
CA LEU A 227 -0.11 10.16 1.59
C LEU A 227 0.74 9.54 2.69
N ALA A 228 1.96 9.15 2.34
CA ALA A 228 2.93 8.59 3.28
C ALA A 228 4.30 9.22 3.10
N GLY A 229 5.12 9.21 4.16
CA GLY A 229 6.53 9.59 4.10
C GLY A 229 6.86 10.71 5.05
N GLY A 230 7.32 10.37 6.26
CA GLY A 230 7.88 11.30 7.24
C GLY A 230 6.90 12.26 7.91
N PHE A 231 5.60 11.97 7.86
CA PHE A 231 4.59 12.76 8.57
C PHE A 231 4.72 12.57 10.09
N THR A 232 4.82 13.70 10.79
CA THR A 232 4.49 13.88 12.21
C THR A 232 3.00 14.19 12.34
N ALA A 233 2.45 14.19 13.56
CA ALA A 233 1.06 14.58 13.79
C ALA A 233 0.76 15.99 13.26
N GLU A 234 1.65 16.95 13.54
CA GLU A 234 1.53 18.34 13.09
C GLU A 234 1.59 18.47 11.56
N THR A 235 2.53 17.79 10.90
CA THR A 235 2.64 17.86 9.44
C THR A 235 1.53 17.10 8.72
N ALA A 236 0.98 16.05 9.32
CA ALA A 236 -0.23 15.39 8.83
C ALA A 236 -1.46 16.31 8.94
N GLU A 237 -1.63 16.99 10.08
CA GLU A 237 -2.71 17.98 10.28
C GLU A 237 -2.62 19.07 9.22
N LYS A 238 -1.44 19.69 9.08
CA LYS A 238 -1.19 20.70 8.05
C LYS A 238 -1.48 20.20 6.63
N ALA A 239 -1.07 18.97 6.31
CA ALA A 239 -1.32 18.37 5.01
C ALA A 239 -2.82 18.22 4.73
N THR A 240 -3.59 17.73 5.71
CA THR A 240 -5.04 17.51 5.58
C THR A 240 -5.89 18.77 5.63
N GLU A 241 -5.41 19.81 6.32
CA GLU A 241 -6.23 21.00 6.61
C GLU A 241 -5.89 22.18 5.68
N GLU A 242 -4.60 22.41 5.42
CA GLU A 242 -4.14 23.62 4.72
C GLU A 242 -3.72 23.35 3.28
N ILE A 243 -3.04 22.23 3.04
CA ILE A 243 -2.32 21.98 1.79
C ILE A 243 -3.21 21.27 0.78
N TYR A 244 -3.74 20.13 1.19
CA TYR A 244 -4.63 19.29 0.40
C TYR A 244 -6.00 19.35 1.06
N ALA A 245 -6.54 20.55 1.18
CA ALA A 245 -7.80 20.83 1.89
C ALA A 245 -9.05 20.17 1.26
N ASP A 246 -8.87 19.41 0.18
CA ASP A 246 -9.91 18.55 -0.40
C ASP A 246 -10.29 17.42 0.57
N SER A 247 -11.59 17.10 0.61
CA SER A 247 -12.20 16.25 1.64
C SER A 247 -11.84 14.76 1.56
N ASN A 248 -11.00 14.34 0.62
CA ASN A 248 -10.71 12.94 0.32
C ASN A 248 -9.31 12.46 0.77
N LEU A 249 -8.54 13.29 1.49
CA LEU A 249 -7.19 12.93 1.93
C LEU A 249 -7.16 12.13 3.25
N CYS A 250 -6.24 11.16 3.34
CA CYS A 250 -5.80 10.46 4.55
C CYS A 250 -4.27 10.46 4.63
N CYS A 251 -3.71 10.54 5.83
CA CYS A 251 -2.26 10.55 6.03
C CYS A 251 -1.79 9.30 6.80
N LYS A 252 -0.71 8.68 6.32
CA LYS A 252 0.01 7.63 7.02
C LYS A 252 1.06 8.23 7.92
N LEU A 253 0.86 8.05 9.23
CA LEU A 253 1.88 8.33 10.23
C LEU A 253 2.76 7.08 10.39
N LEU A 254 4.06 7.29 10.59
CA LEU A 254 4.93 6.23 11.08
C LEU A 254 4.50 5.96 12.54
N LEU A 255 3.61 4.99 12.74
CA LEU A 255 3.17 4.56 14.07
C LEU A 255 4.31 3.79 14.77
N ILE A 256 5.37 4.52 15.14
CA ILE A 256 6.35 4.07 16.13
C ILE A 256 5.78 4.20 17.54
N CYS A 257 4.84 5.11 17.78
CA CYS A 257 4.31 5.32 19.12
C CYS A 257 3.02 4.52 19.32
N THR A 258 3.07 3.52 20.20
CA THR A 258 2.12 3.54 21.33
C THR A 258 2.05 4.99 21.79
N LEU A 259 0.93 5.70 21.60
CA LEU A 259 0.77 7.00 22.23
C LEU A 259 1.07 6.79 23.72
N PRO A 260 2.20 7.30 24.25
CA PRO A 260 2.49 7.15 25.66
C PRO A 260 1.56 8.13 26.36
N GLY A 261 0.51 7.63 26.99
CA GLY A 261 -0.30 8.36 27.95
C GLY A 261 -0.98 9.64 27.44
N SER A 262 -2.31 9.55 27.37
CA SER A 262 -3.25 10.66 27.62
C SER A 262 -3.41 11.77 26.57
N LYS A 263 -4.69 12.11 26.35
CA LYS A 263 -5.26 13.28 25.62
C LYS A 263 -5.50 13.17 24.11
N VAL A 264 -5.96 12.01 23.64
CA VAL A 264 -6.89 11.96 22.49
C VAL A 264 -8.17 11.26 22.95
N SER A 265 -9.05 12.06 23.56
CA SER A 265 -10.39 11.77 24.10
C SER A 265 -10.60 10.45 24.88
N ASP A 266 -10.81 10.58 26.19
CA ASP A 266 -10.98 9.48 27.16
C ASP A 266 -12.33 8.74 27.09
N ASN A 267 -12.87 8.46 25.90
CA ASN A 267 -14.09 7.64 25.75
C ASN A 267 -14.09 6.88 24.42
N TRP A 268 -13.50 5.69 24.38
CA TRP A 268 -13.60 4.80 23.22
C TRP A 268 -14.08 3.41 23.65
N SER A 269 -15.27 3.06 23.19
CA SER A 269 -15.82 1.71 23.20
C SER A 269 -15.14 0.85 22.13
N PHE A 270 -15.07 -0.46 22.35
CA PHE A 270 -14.55 -1.41 21.37
C PHE A 270 -15.43 -1.43 20.11
N GLY A 271 -14.90 -0.94 19.00
CA GLY A 271 -15.56 -0.95 17.68
C GLY A 271 -14.71 -1.62 16.60
N TRP A 272 -15.34 -1.87 15.44
CA TRP A 272 -14.78 -2.54 14.26
C TRP A 272 -13.50 -1.88 13.73
N ARG A 273 -12.59 -2.66 13.11
CA ARG A 273 -11.26 -2.23 12.63
C ARG A 273 -11.05 -2.70 11.18
N HIS A 274 -10.08 -2.12 10.48
CA HIS A 274 -9.88 -2.39 9.05
C HIS A 274 -8.44 -2.78 8.70
N ALA A 275 -8.28 -3.79 7.84
CA ALA A 275 -6.96 -4.29 7.42
C ALA A 275 -6.87 -4.55 5.92
N PHE A 276 -5.82 -4.03 5.30
CA PHE A 276 -5.45 -4.30 3.91
C PHE A 276 -4.14 -5.11 3.87
N CYS A 277 -4.12 -6.20 3.10
CA CYS A 277 -2.91 -6.98 2.87
C CYS A 277 -2.06 -6.26 1.82
N GLN A 278 -0.85 -5.80 2.16
CA GLN A 278 0.08 -5.34 1.15
C GLN A 278 0.78 -6.53 0.50
N ILE A 279 0.45 -6.81 -0.76
CA ILE A 279 1.13 -7.85 -1.53
C ILE A 279 2.32 -7.26 -2.28
N ALA A 280 3.43 -7.99 -2.25
CA ALA A 280 4.66 -7.58 -2.89
C ALA A 280 5.26 -8.72 -3.73
N THR A 281 5.93 -8.31 -4.79
CA THR A 281 6.85 -9.17 -5.54
C THR A 281 8.24 -8.61 -5.33
N THR A 282 9.15 -9.40 -4.75
CA THR A 282 10.54 -8.97 -4.69
C THR A 282 11.25 -9.39 -5.96
N CYS A 283 11.77 -8.38 -6.64
CA CYS A 283 12.97 -8.50 -7.43
C CYS A 283 13.78 -7.25 -7.07
N MET A 284 15.04 -7.41 -6.69
CA MET A 284 15.92 -6.28 -6.36
C MET A 284 17.07 -6.15 -7.37
N THR A 285 16.95 -6.75 -8.56
CA THR A 285 17.94 -6.59 -9.62
C THR A 285 17.86 -5.19 -10.20
N SER A 286 19.01 -4.63 -10.59
CA SER A 286 19.10 -3.28 -11.20
C SER A 286 18.40 -3.19 -12.56
N VAL A 287 18.15 -4.33 -13.22
CA VAL A 287 17.51 -4.45 -14.53
C VAL A 287 16.40 -5.51 -14.48
N VAL A 288 15.27 -5.24 -15.13
CA VAL A 288 14.12 -6.17 -15.23
C VAL A 288 14.38 -7.26 -16.30
N PRO A 289 14.48 -8.55 -15.94
CA PRO A 289 14.78 -9.65 -16.88
C PRO A 289 13.61 -9.97 -17.84
N PRO A 290 13.88 -10.46 -19.07
CA PRO A 290 12.87 -10.78 -20.09
C PRO A 290 11.66 -11.61 -19.61
N ASN A 291 11.84 -12.57 -18.71
CA ASN A 291 10.79 -13.55 -18.38
C ASN A 291 10.02 -13.30 -17.08
N GLN A 292 10.22 -12.15 -16.40
CA GLN A 292 9.59 -11.95 -15.08
C GLN A 292 8.08 -11.68 -15.10
N HIS A 293 7.53 -11.17 -16.21
CA HIS A 293 6.12 -10.79 -16.32
C HIS A 293 5.18 -12.01 -16.38
N HIS A 294 5.47 -13.02 -17.22
CA HIS A 294 4.65 -14.24 -17.36
C HIS A 294 4.45 -14.98 -16.04
N THR A 295 5.54 -15.26 -15.31
CA THR A 295 5.45 -15.97 -14.02
C THR A 295 4.70 -15.20 -12.94
N THR A 296 4.70 -13.88 -12.99
CA THR A 296 4.05 -13.05 -11.96
C THR A 296 2.55 -12.92 -12.22
N LEU A 297 2.14 -12.68 -13.47
CA LEU A 297 0.73 -12.57 -13.87
C LEU A 297 -0.03 -13.88 -13.66
N GLU A 298 0.55 -15.02 -14.04
CA GLU A 298 -0.02 -16.34 -13.80
C GLU A 298 -0.18 -16.67 -12.31
N ARG A 299 0.64 -16.08 -11.44
CA ARG A 299 0.62 -16.34 -9.99
C ARG A 299 -0.26 -15.38 -9.22
N CYS A 300 -0.31 -14.10 -9.59
CA CYS A 300 -1.34 -13.18 -9.13
C CYS A 300 -2.74 -13.74 -9.46
N THR A 301 -2.89 -14.35 -10.64
CA THR A 301 -4.11 -15.07 -11.02
C THR A 301 -4.22 -16.46 -10.39
N SER A 302 -3.14 -17.14 -9.99
CA SER A 302 -3.22 -18.41 -9.25
C SER A 302 -3.63 -18.23 -7.79
N LEU A 303 -3.14 -17.19 -7.11
CA LEU A 303 -3.66 -16.72 -5.81
C LEU A 303 -5.17 -16.43 -5.88
N ALA A 304 -5.63 -15.95 -7.04
CA ALA A 304 -7.04 -15.73 -7.35
C ALA A 304 -7.83 -17.01 -7.66
N LYS A 305 -7.23 -17.94 -8.42
CA LYS A 305 -7.85 -19.15 -8.97
C LYS A 305 -7.86 -20.31 -7.99
N HIS A 306 -6.87 -20.40 -7.10
CA HIS A 306 -7.01 -21.26 -5.94
C HIS A 306 -8.20 -20.71 -5.15
N ARG A 307 -9.26 -21.51 -5.08
CA ARG A 307 -10.43 -21.33 -4.20
C ARG A 307 -10.04 -21.33 -2.70
N SER A 308 -8.82 -20.90 -2.36
CA SER A 308 -8.28 -20.67 -1.02
C SER A 308 -8.38 -19.22 -0.55
N LEU A 309 -8.56 -18.22 -1.43
CA LEU A 309 -9.03 -16.89 -1.00
C LEU A 309 -10.37 -16.97 -0.22
N PRO A 310 -11.35 -17.82 -0.58
CA PRO A 310 -12.54 -18.12 0.24
C PRO A 310 -12.31 -18.43 1.72
N ALA A 311 -11.12 -18.89 2.13
CA ALA A 311 -10.81 -19.18 3.54
C ALA A 311 -10.47 -17.91 4.36
N LEU A 312 -10.12 -16.81 3.68
CA LEU A 312 -10.28 -15.46 4.22
C LEU A 312 -11.77 -15.14 4.02
N ARG A 313 -12.65 -15.34 5.00
CA ARG A 313 -14.11 -15.15 4.79
C ARG A 313 -14.41 -13.78 4.14
N TRP A 314 -14.82 -13.77 2.88
CA TRP A 314 -15.17 -12.58 2.09
C TRP A 314 -16.67 -12.27 2.10
N SER A 315 -17.40 -12.68 3.16
CA SER A 315 -18.82 -12.36 3.32
C SER A 315 -19.17 -12.16 4.79
N ARG A 316 -19.69 -10.97 5.10
CA ARG A 316 -20.49 -10.71 6.30
C ARG A 316 -21.80 -11.47 6.13
N THR A 317 -22.09 -12.43 7.00
CA THR A 317 -23.50 -12.69 7.34
C THR A 317 -23.88 -11.68 8.43
N PRO A 318 -25.12 -11.13 8.36
CA PRO A 318 -25.54 -9.93 9.07
C PRO A 318 -25.35 -9.97 10.59
#